data_AF-A0A356KD71-F1
#
_entry.id   AF-A0A356KD71-F1
#
_cell.length_a   1.000
_cell.length_b   1.000
_cell.length_c   1.000
_cell.angle_alpha   90.00
_cell.angle_beta   90.00
_cell.angle_gamma   90.00
#
_symmetry.space_group_name_H-M   'P 1'
#
loop_
_entity.id
_entity.type
_entity.pdbx_description
1 polymer ?
#
loop_
_entity_poly.entity_id
_entity_poly.type
_entity_poly.pdbx_seq_one_letter_code
_entity_poly.pdbx_strand_id
1 'polypeptide(L)'
;QDPQPQDPQPQDPDPSEPIADDPPQPSADDDMDPAPAPDAEPGEGIYPERWPLPQGRVQPDPEPEPSAPAPPPVALDAAPLVILQSCTSLPQGQHLVEVGAAGVIGSTTKIHSASGSAFAHAVIQSLLWRRTTVGEALRDARTLFLLVDDLKATRGHKKRQEAQRVTWSFMLLGDPELRPLALSERRPKRAGLKARWSKRRLEVRAPKRRLRTEVNKLVLRAYPGSYTAGMVRRSKESERRFVAPLHLLCVERPAGALPQLRRPGSKRSGTVLRESACGRHVYVLHLGSRLQPKARYRLEEVR
;
A
#
# COMPACT_ATOMS: atom_id res chain seq x y z
N GLN A 1 29.09 60.90 18.75
CA GLN A 1 28.18 59.93 18.10
C GLN A 1 29.04 58.76 17.72
N ASP A 2 28.93 57.66 18.45
CA ASP A 2 29.75 56.46 18.19
C ASP A 2 29.26 55.78 16.89
N PRO A 3 30.18 55.30 16.04
CA PRO A 3 29.81 54.64 14.80
C PRO A 3 29.12 53.30 15.13
N GLN A 4 27.91 53.13 14.61
CA GLN A 4 27.18 51.88 14.75
C GLN A 4 27.88 50.74 14.01
N PRO A 5 27.91 49.53 14.59
CA PRO A 5 28.46 48.35 13.94
C PRO A 5 27.60 47.98 12.73
N GLN A 6 28.23 47.85 11.57
CA GLN A 6 27.58 47.34 10.37
C GLN A 6 27.42 45.82 10.48
N ASP A 7 26.19 45.33 10.29
CA ASP A 7 25.92 43.90 10.20
C ASP A 7 26.64 43.29 8.98
N PRO A 8 27.27 42.11 9.13
CA PRO A 8 27.95 41.44 8.04
C PRO A 8 26.95 41.03 6.97
N GLN A 9 27.21 41.45 5.72
CA GLN A 9 26.39 41.06 4.59
C GLN A 9 26.49 39.54 4.35
N PRO A 10 25.37 38.87 4.02
CA PRO A 10 25.37 37.46 3.68
C PRO A 10 26.21 37.22 2.42
N GLN A 11 27.26 36.41 2.56
CA GLN A 11 28.04 35.92 1.42
C GLN A 11 27.18 34.97 0.60
N ASP A 12 27.10 35.22 -0.71
CA ASP A 12 26.47 34.31 -1.65
C ASP A 12 27.22 32.96 -1.65
N PRO A 13 26.49 31.82 -1.66
CA PRO A 13 27.11 30.51 -1.67
C PRO A 13 27.86 30.27 -2.98
N ASP A 14 29.13 29.85 -2.82
CA ASP A 14 30.04 29.46 -3.88
C ASP A 14 29.41 28.38 -4.80
N PRO A 15 29.30 28.59 -6.12
CA PRO A 15 28.64 27.66 -7.05
C PRO A 15 29.46 26.40 -7.38
N SER A 16 30.42 26.02 -6.55
CA SER A 16 31.48 25.06 -6.88
C SER A 16 31.44 23.75 -6.09
N GLU A 17 30.30 23.31 -5.56
CA GLU A 17 30.19 21.95 -5.01
C GLU A 17 29.91 20.92 -6.14
N PRO A 18 30.81 19.95 -6.38
CA PRO A 18 30.56 18.89 -7.34
C PRO A 18 29.37 18.05 -6.88
N ILE A 19 28.34 17.97 -7.72
CA ILE A 19 27.20 17.07 -7.55
C ILE A 19 27.77 15.65 -7.45
N ALA A 20 27.65 15.02 -6.29
CA ALA A 20 28.06 13.63 -6.10
C ALA A 20 27.44 12.75 -7.18
N ASP A 21 28.30 12.06 -7.93
CA ASP A 21 27.91 11.15 -9.01
C ASP A 21 26.82 10.19 -8.53
N ASP A 22 25.69 10.20 -9.26
CA ASP A 22 24.61 9.25 -9.02
C ASP A 22 25.21 7.82 -9.14
N PRO A 23 25.03 6.94 -8.15
CA PRO A 23 25.60 5.61 -8.19
C PRO A 23 25.13 4.85 -9.44
N PRO A 24 25.97 3.96 -10.00
CA PRO A 24 25.71 3.29 -11.27
C PRO A 24 24.31 2.71 -11.31
N GLN A 25 23.55 3.09 -12.34
CA GLN A 25 22.19 2.65 -12.51
C GLN A 25 22.19 1.17 -12.90
N PRO A 26 21.39 0.31 -12.23
CA PRO A 26 21.20 -1.06 -12.71
C PRO A 26 20.58 -1.02 -14.11
N SER A 27 21.14 -1.84 -15.01
CA SER A 27 20.72 -2.03 -16.39
C SER A 27 19.22 -2.33 -16.48
N ALA A 28 18.57 -1.84 -17.54
CA ALA A 28 17.14 -2.00 -17.75
C ALA A 28 16.74 -3.43 -18.19
N ASP A 29 17.74 -4.26 -18.50
CA ASP A 29 17.59 -5.58 -19.13
C ASP A 29 17.80 -6.75 -18.15
N ASP A 30 17.77 -6.49 -16.84
CA ASP A 30 17.61 -7.57 -15.85
C ASP A 30 16.16 -8.09 -15.93
N ASP A 31 15.91 -8.90 -16.95
CA ASP A 31 14.75 -9.74 -17.07
C ASP A 31 14.57 -10.48 -15.74
N MET A 32 13.42 -10.24 -15.13
CA MET A 32 13.01 -10.92 -13.92
C MET A 32 12.72 -12.38 -14.27
N ASP A 33 13.75 -13.20 -14.35
CA ASP A 33 13.57 -14.63 -14.24
C ASP A 33 13.18 -14.93 -12.79
N PRO A 34 11.95 -15.42 -12.55
CA PRO A 34 11.66 -16.00 -11.25
C PRO A 34 12.67 -17.13 -11.06
N ALA A 35 13.32 -17.17 -9.90
CA ALA A 35 14.11 -18.33 -9.52
C ALA A 35 13.26 -19.59 -9.82
N PRO A 36 13.80 -20.60 -10.53
CA PRO A 36 13.05 -21.81 -10.83
C PRO A 36 12.50 -22.35 -9.51
N ALA A 37 11.18 -22.51 -9.46
CA ALA A 37 10.54 -23.09 -8.30
C ALA A 37 11.10 -24.53 -8.16
N PRO A 38 11.44 -24.99 -6.96
CA PRO A 38 11.69 -26.41 -6.76
C PRO A 38 10.47 -27.18 -7.29
N ASP A 39 10.72 -28.29 -7.97
CA ASP A 39 9.72 -29.16 -8.58
C ASP A 39 8.69 -29.60 -7.53
N ALA A 40 7.65 -28.79 -7.40
CA ALA A 40 6.49 -29.07 -6.59
C ALA A 40 5.42 -29.51 -7.58
N GLU A 41 5.23 -30.83 -7.64
CA GLU A 41 4.19 -31.50 -8.42
C GLU A 41 2.85 -30.76 -8.27
N PRO A 42 2.07 -30.61 -9.37
CA PRO A 42 0.76 -29.99 -9.34
C PRO A 42 -0.20 -30.94 -8.62
N GLY A 43 -0.23 -30.87 -7.29
CA GLY A 43 -1.25 -31.52 -6.49
C GLY A 43 -2.62 -30.98 -6.87
N GLU A 44 -3.49 -31.88 -7.35
CA GLU A 44 -4.89 -31.63 -7.61
C GLU A 44 -5.52 -30.94 -6.41
N GLY A 45 -6.22 -29.83 -6.69
CA GLY A 45 -6.92 -29.02 -5.70
C GLY A 45 -8.14 -29.74 -5.15
N ILE A 46 -7.91 -30.76 -4.31
CA ILE A 46 -8.88 -31.23 -3.34
C ILE A 46 -8.83 -30.21 -2.20
N TYR A 47 -9.80 -29.31 -2.15
CA TYR A 47 -10.06 -28.56 -0.93
C TYR A 47 -10.61 -29.55 0.10
N PRO A 48 -9.90 -29.86 1.20
CA PRO A 48 -10.55 -30.58 2.29
C PRO A 48 -11.60 -29.63 2.89
N GLU A 49 -12.87 -30.02 2.87
CA GLU A 49 -13.96 -29.29 3.54
C GLU A 49 -13.71 -29.06 5.03
N ARG A 50 -12.70 -29.72 5.62
CA ARG A 50 -12.18 -29.44 6.95
C ARG A 50 -10.67 -29.59 6.94
N TRP A 51 -9.95 -28.49 7.15
CA TRP A 51 -8.54 -28.58 7.53
C TRP A 51 -8.48 -29.33 8.87
N PRO A 52 -7.90 -30.54 8.96
CA PRO A 52 -7.74 -31.19 10.25
C PRO A 52 -6.86 -30.26 11.08
N LEU A 53 -7.43 -29.71 12.16
CA LEU A 53 -6.65 -28.99 13.16
C LEU A 53 -5.56 -29.96 13.63
N PRO A 54 -4.29 -29.52 13.74
CA PRO A 54 -3.26 -30.37 14.31
C PRO A 54 -3.74 -30.83 15.68
N GLN A 55 -3.89 -32.14 15.85
CA GLN A 55 -4.12 -32.77 17.16
C GLN A 55 -2.81 -32.70 17.95
N GLY A 56 -2.37 -31.46 18.24
CA GLY A 56 -1.38 -31.24 19.28
C GLY A 56 -2.00 -31.72 20.59
N ARG A 57 -1.21 -32.40 21.43
CA ARG A 57 -1.58 -32.64 22.83
C ARG A 57 -2.00 -31.30 23.41
N VAL A 58 -3.27 -31.16 23.76
CA VAL A 58 -3.75 -30.06 24.58
C VAL A 58 -2.98 -30.20 25.89
N GLN A 59 -1.94 -29.38 26.08
CA GLN A 59 -1.43 -29.19 27.42
C GLN A 59 -2.63 -28.66 28.23
N PRO A 60 -2.95 -29.25 29.39
CA PRO A 60 -3.94 -28.65 30.26
C PRO A 60 -3.55 -27.19 30.45
N ASP A 61 -4.49 -26.29 30.18
CA ASP A 61 -4.25 -24.86 30.35
C ASP A 61 -3.68 -24.68 31.76
N PRO A 62 -2.54 -23.97 31.91
CA PRO A 62 -2.04 -23.64 33.23
C PRO A 62 -3.17 -23.03 34.03
N GLU A 63 -3.32 -23.43 35.31
CA GLU A 63 -4.34 -22.88 36.20
C GLU A 63 -4.39 -21.36 35.99
N PRO A 64 -5.59 -20.79 35.78
CA PRO A 64 -5.70 -19.37 35.46
C PRO A 64 -5.05 -18.60 36.60
N GLU A 65 -3.90 -17.96 36.32
CA GLU A 65 -3.29 -17.04 37.26
C GLU A 65 -4.37 -16.05 37.69
N PRO A 66 -4.46 -15.72 39.00
CA PRO A 66 -5.47 -14.81 39.52
C PRO A 66 -5.43 -13.55 38.67
N SER A 67 -6.51 -13.36 37.89
CA SER A 67 -6.57 -12.32 36.88
C SER A 67 -6.26 -11.00 37.55
N ALA A 68 -5.17 -10.36 37.13
CA ALA A 68 -4.87 -9.01 37.58
C ALA A 68 -6.14 -8.16 37.44
N PRO A 69 -6.46 -7.30 38.42
CA PRO A 69 -7.65 -6.46 38.37
C PRO A 69 -7.68 -5.76 37.01
N ALA A 70 -8.84 -5.84 36.33
CA ALA A 70 -9.00 -5.23 35.02
C ALA A 70 -8.57 -3.76 35.12
N PRO A 71 -7.69 -3.27 34.21
CA PRO A 71 -7.29 -1.88 34.24
C PRO A 71 -8.54 -1.00 34.13
N PRO A 72 -8.56 0.18 34.79
CA PRO A 72 -9.68 1.10 34.67
C PRO A 72 -9.93 1.42 33.18
N PRO A 73 -11.21 1.56 32.75
CA PRO A 73 -11.52 1.85 31.36
C PRO A 73 -10.83 3.14 30.94
N VAL A 74 -9.93 3.05 29.97
CA VAL A 74 -9.31 4.22 29.35
C VAL A 74 -10.37 4.85 28.45
N ALA A 75 -10.93 5.98 28.88
CA ALA A 75 -11.77 6.79 28.01
C ALA A 75 -10.93 7.24 26.81
N LEU A 76 -11.39 6.88 25.60
CA LEU A 76 -10.75 7.32 24.37
C LEU A 76 -11.23 8.74 24.04
N ASP A 77 -10.67 9.72 24.74
CA ASP A 77 -10.91 11.13 24.45
C ASP A 77 -10.45 11.43 23.00
N ALA A 78 -11.29 12.13 22.23
CA ALA A 78 -11.08 12.53 20.83
C ALA A 78 -11.40 11.49 19.72
N ALA A 79 -12.27 10.51 19.97
CA ALA A 79 -12.91 9.72 18.90
C ALA A 79 -11.91 9.06 17.92
N PRO A 80 -10.95 8.26 18.40
CA PRO A 80 -9.90 7.71 17.55
C PRO A 80 -10.43 6.66 16.57
N LEU A 81 -9.89 6.69 15.35
CA LEU A 81 -9.91 5.51 14.48
C LEU A 81 -8.82 4.54 14.96
N VAL A 82 -9.20 3.34 15.38
CA VAL A 82 -8.30 2.27 15.80
C VAL A 82 -8.13 1.23 14.69
N ILE A 83 -6.90 0.81 14.39
CA ILE A 83 -6.61 -0.26 13.42
C ILE A 83 -5.94 -1.43 14.12
N LEU A 84 -6.67 -2.54 14.29
CA LEU A 84 -6.21 -3.75 14.96
C LEU A 84 -5.55 -4.70 13.96
N GLN A 85 -4.23 -4.81 14.01
CA GLN A 85 -3.43 -5.65 13.09
C GLN A 85 -3.29 -7.12 13.52
N SER A 86 -3.87 -7.51 14.65
CA SER A 86 -3.89 -8.91 15.10
C SER A 86 -4.88 -9.76 14.26
N CYS A 87 -4.68 -11.08 14.29
CA CYS A 87 -5.58 -12.04 13.65
C CYS A 87 -6.90 -12.15 14.42
N THR A 88 -8.02 -12.23 13.70
CA THR A 88 -9.36 -12.37 14.29
C THR A 88 -9.63 -11.31 15.36
N SER A 89 -9.24 -10.07 15.07
CA SER A 89 -9.23 -8.94 16.01
C SER A 89 -10.53 -8.15 16.07
N LEU A 90 -11.44 -8.36 15.11
CA LEU A 90 -12.70 -7.62 15.05
C LEU A 90 -13.61 -7.86 16.27
N PRO A 91 -13.77 -9.09 16.80
CA PRO A 91 -14.61 -9.33 17.98
C PRO A 91 -14.19 -8.51 19.21
N GLN A 92 -12.88 -8.33 19.42
CA GLN A 92 -12.35 -7.50 20.51
C GLN A 92 -12.53 -6.00 20.24
N GLY A 93 -12.76 -5.61 18.99
CA GLY A 93 -13.01 -4.24 18.58
C GLY A 93 -14.34 -3.68 19.09
N GLN A 94 -15.32 -4.53 19.39
CA GLN A 94 -16.63 -4.10 19.90
C GLN A 94 -16.48 -3.32 21.21
N HIS A 95 -15.66 -3.84 22.14
CA HIS A 95 -15.37 -3.17 23.40
C HIS A 95 -14.74 -1.79 23.20
N LEU A 96 -13.88 -1.63 22.18
CA LEU A 96 -13.26 -0.34 21.87
C LEU A 96 -14.29 0.71 21.42
N VAL A 97 -15.31 0.28 20.66
CA VAL A 97 -16.43 1.16 20.30
C VAL A 97 -17.24 1.56 21.54
N GLU A 98 -17.50 0.60 22.44
CA GLU A 98 -18.22 0.85 23.70
C GLU A 98 -17.51 1.85 24.62
N VAL A 99 -16.18 1.88 24.61
CA VAL A 99 -15.37 2.85 25.38
C VAL A 99 -15.03 4.13 24.61
N GLY A 100 -15.66 4.37 23.46
CA GLY A 100 -15.65 5.66 22.77
C GLY A 100 -14.81 5.75 21.48
N ALA A 101 -14.31 4.65 20.92
CA ALA A 101 -13.70 4.69 19.59
C ALA A 101 -14.75 5.03 18.53
N ALA A 102 -14.47 6.02 17.67
CA ALA A 102 -15.39 6.38 16.58
C ALA A 102 -15.36 5.40 15.40
N GLY A 103 -14.28 4.63 15.29
CA GLY A 103 -14.19 3.54 14.33
C GLY A 103 -13.10 2.55 14.71
N VAL A 104 -13.34 1.27 14.45
CA VAL A 104 -12.39 0.18 14.64
C VAL A 104 -12.30 -0.63 13.37
N ILE A 105 -11.10 -0.73 12.81
CA ILE A 105 -10.78 -1.63 11.70
C ILE A 105 -10.10 -2.86 12.27
N GLY A 106 -10.71 -4.03 12.10
CA GLY A 106 -10.18 -5.30 12.59
C GLY A 106 -10.31 -6.41 11.55
N SER A 107 -9.60 -7.52 11.77
CA SER A 107 -9.68 -8.69 10.90
C SER A 107 -10.68 -9.73 11.45
N THR A 108 -11.46 -10.38 10.59
CA THR A 108 -12.37 -11.48 10.96
C THR A 108 -11.71 -12.85 10.86
N THR A 109 -10.49 -12.92 10.31
CA THR A 109 -9.79 -14.20 10.05
C THR A 109 -8.30 -14.06 10.32
N LYS A 110 -7.57 -15.18 10.26
CA LYS A 110 -6.10 -15.19 10.35
C LYS A 110 -5.47 -14.58 9.09
N ILE A 111 -4.67 -13.54 9.28
CA ILE A 111 -3.96 -12.80 8.23
C ILE A 111 -2.45 -12.84 8.47
N HIS A 112 -1.67 -13.03 7.41
CA HIS A 112 -0.22 -12.89 7.48
C HIS A 112 0.15 -11.46 7.86
N SER A 113 1.06 -11.31 8.82
CA SER A 113 1.48 -10.00 9.34
C SER A 113 1.88 -9.02 8.23
N ALA A 114 2.69 -9.46 7.25
CA ALA A 114 3.10 -8.63 6.12
C ALA A 114 1.92 -8.08 5.31
N SER A 115 0.89 -8.89 5.07
CA SER A 115 -0.30 -8.47 4.33
C SER A 115 -1.22 -7.59 5.17
N GLY A 116 -1.36 -7.88 6.47
CA GLY A 116 -2.09 -7.02 7.41
C GLY A 116 -1.46 -5.64 7.55
N SER A 117 -0.13 -5.58 7.68
CA SER A 117 0.62 -4.31 7.69
C SER A 117 0.46 -3.53 6.38
N ALA A 118 0.53 -4.21 5.24
CA ALA A 118 0.31 -3.56 3.94
C ALA A 118 -1.13 -3.05 3.78
N PHE A 119 -2.14 -3.74 4.31
CA PHE A 119 -3.53 -3.28 4.32
C PHE A 119 -3.72 -2.04 5.19
N ALA A 120 -3.26 -2.08 6.44
CA ALA A 120 -3.33 -0.93 7.34
C ALA A 120 -2.59 0.29 6.76
N HIS A 121 -1.41 0.06 6.18
CA HIS A 121 -0.67 1.10 5.48
C HIS A 121 -1.47 1.68 4.32
N ALA A 122 -2.20 0.85 3.55
CA ALA A 122 -3.01 1.32 2.46
C ALA A 122 -4.20 2.20 2.93
N VAL A 123 -4.86 1.82 4.03
CA VAL A 123 -5.90 2.64 4.66
C VAL A 123 -5.32 3.99 5.08
N ILE A 124 -4.21 4.00 5.82
CA ILE A 124 -3.55 5.22 6.30
C ILE A 124 -3.11 6.12 5.13
N GLN A 125 -2.55 5.54 4.06
CA GLN A 125 -2.15 6.30 2.87
C GLN A 125 -3.34 6.95 2.17
N SER A 126 -4.48 6.25 2.06
CA SER A 126 -5.70 6.84 1.49
C SER A 126 -6.18 8.02 2.35
N LEU A 127 -6.29 7.83 3.66
CA LEU A 127 -6.69 8.90 4.59
C LEU A 127 -5.76 10.12 4.50
N LEU A 128 -4.43 9.91 4.51
CA LEU A 128 -3.43 10.99 4.50
C LEU A 128 -3.36 11.75 3.18
N TRP A 129 -3.33 11.04 2.04
CA TRP A 129 -3.03 11.64 0.75
C TRP A 129 -4.27 11.99 -0.07
N ARG A 130 -5.38 11.28 0.15
CA ARG A 130 -6.62 11.47 -0.61
C ARG A 130 -7.70 12.18 0.20
N ARG A 131 -7.50 12.39 1.50
CA ARG A 131 -8.48 13.04 2.41
C ARG A 131 -9.85 12.36 2.35
N THR A 132 -9.83 11.05 2.25
CA THR A 132 -11.00 10.18 2.14
C THR A 132 -11.68 9.99 3.49
N THR A 133 -12.92 9.53 3.46
CA THR A 133 -13.57 8.97 4.64
C THR A 133 -12.96 7.60 5.00
N VAL A 134 -13.24 7.07 6.19
CA VAL A 134 -12.78 5.73 6.59
C VAL A 134 -13.29 4.65 5.64
N GLY A 135 -14.57 4.73 5.24
CA GLY A 135 -15.17 3.80 4.29
C GLY A 135 -14.51 3.85 2.92
N GLU A 136 -14.21 5.05 2.42
CA GLU A 136 -13.46 5.23 1.17
C GLU A 136 -12.03 4.69 1.26
N ALA A 137 -11.35 4.90 2.39
CA ALA A 137 -10.01 4.38 2.63
C ALA A 137 -9.97 2.85 2.68
N LEU A 138 -10.97 2.23 3.31
CA LEU A 138 -11.15 0.77 3.31
C LEU A 138 -11.44 0.23 1.91
N ARG A 139 -12.33 0.90 1.16
CA ARG A 139 -12.60 0.56 -0.24
C ARG A 139 -11.33 0.61 -1.08
N ASP A 140 -10.53 1.66 -0.93
CA ASP A 140 -9.26 1.81 -1.63
C ASP A 140 -8.25 0.71 -1.26
N ALA A 141 -8.13 0.37 0.03
CA ALA A 141 -7.26 -0.71 0.50
C ALA A 141 -7.71 -2.09 -0.02
N ARG A 142 -9.01 -2.39 -0.01
CA ARG A 142 -9.57 -3.62 -0.62
C ARG A 142 -9.29 -3.67 -2.11
N THR A 143 -9.51 -2.55 -2.81
CA THR A 143 -9.27 -2.47 -4.25
C THR A 143 -7.79 -2.65 -4.59
N LEU A 144 -6.88 -2.14 -3.77
CA LEU A 144 -5.45 -2.39 -3.89
C LEU A 144 -5.15 -3.90 -3.84
N PHE A 145 -5.70 -4.63 -2.87
CA PHE A 145 -5.42 -6.06 -2.73
C PHE A 145 -6.04 -6.91 -3.84
N LEU A 146 -7.21 -6.50 -4.35
CA LEU A 146 -7.78 -7.06 -5.57
C LEU A 146 -6.86 -6.87 -6.78
N LEU A 147 -6.31 -5.66 -6.95
CA LEU A 147 -5.32 -5.40 -8.00
C LEU A 147 -4.01 -6.16 -7.77
N VAL A 148 -3.58 -6.36 -6.52
CA VAL A 148 -2.40 -7.20 -6.23
C VAL A 148 -2.67 -8.66 -6.61
N ASP A 149 -3.88 -9.17 -6.37
CA ASP A 149 -4.30 -10.50 -6.83
C ASP A 149 -4.28 -10.60 -8.36
N ASP A 150 -4.87 -9.61 -9.05
CA ASP A 150 -4.87 -9.52 -10.52
C ASP A 150 -3.42 -9.49 -11.07
N LEU A 151 -2.55 -8.68 -10.47
CA LEU A 151 -1.13 -8.58 -10.83
C LEU A 151 -0.37 -9.87 -10.55
N LYS A 152 -0.70 -10.57 -9.47
CA LYS A 152 -0.12 -11.89 -9.17
C LYS A 152 -0.56 -12.92 -10.20
N ALA A 153 -1.84 -12.90 -10.58
CA ALA A 153 -2.39 -13.80 -11.59
C ALA A 153 -1.74 -13.60 -12.96
N THR A 154 -1.59 -12.36 -13.44
CA THR A 154 -0.93 -12.09 -14.74
C THR A 154 0.55 -12.49 -14.77
N ARG A 155 1.16 -12.69 -13.60
CA ARG A 155 2.56 -13.11 -13.43
C ARG A 155 2.72 -14.58 -13.06
N GLY A 156 1.64 -15.37 -13.00
CA GLY A 156 1.68 -16.78 -12.64
C GLY A 156 2.08 -17.06 -11.18
N HIS A 157 1.90 -16.11 -10.26
CA HIS A 157 2.25 -16.31 -8.85
C HIS A 157 1.24 -17.24 -8.15
N LYS A 158 1.72 -18.37 -7.59
CA LYS A 158 0.89 -19.38 -6.89
C LYS A 158 0.19 -18.82 -5.64
N LYS A 159 0.83 -17.90 -4.90
CA LYS A 159 0.32 -17.32 -3.64
C LYS A 159 -0.61 -16.11 -3.85
N ARG A 160 -1.51 -16.17 -4.83
CA ARG A 160 -2.45 -15.07 -5.12
C ARG A 160 -3.58 -14.97 -4.09
N GLN A 161 -4.10 -16.13 -3.64
CA GLN A 161 -5.19 -16.25 -2.67
C GLN A 161 -4.93 -15.53 -1.33
N GLU A 162 -3.66 -15.33 -0.94
CA GLU A 162 -3.30 -14.53 0.25
C GLU A 162 -3.75 -13.07 0.13
N ALA A 163 -3.67 -12.48 -1.07
CA ALA A 163 -4.12 -11.11 -1.31
C ALA A 163 -5.65 -11.04 -1.31
N GLN A 164 -6.31 -12.03 -1.90
CA GLN A 164 -7.78 -12.14 -1.89
C GLN A 164 -8.31 -12.28 -0.45
N ARG A 165 -7.69 -13.09 0.40
CA ARG A 165 -8.09 -13.24 1.81
C ARG A 165 -8.09 -11.91 2.55
N VAL A 166 -7.01 -11.14 2.41
CA VAL A 166 -6.85 -9.83 3.07
C VAL A 166 -7.94 -8.85 2.64
N THR A 167 -8.36 -8.90 1.38
CA THR A 167 -9.44 -8.06 0.84
C THR A 167 -10.74 -8.22 1.65
N TRP A 168 -11.05 -9.45 2.06
CA TRP A 168 -12.34 -9.79 2.69
C TRP A 168 -12.27 -9.90 4.21
N SER A 169 -11.07 -9.98 4.79
CA SER A 169 -10.91 -10.16 6.23
C SER A 169 -11.06 -8.86 7.04
N PHE A 170 -10.64 -7.71 6.52
CA PHE A 170 -10.70 -6.46 7.29
C PHE A 170 -12.06 -5.79 7.17
N MET A 171 -12.66 -5.48 8.32
CA MET A 171 -13.99 -4.89 8.46
C MET A 171 -13.93 -3.65 9.35
N LEU A 172 -14.94 -2.78 9.22
CA LEU A 172 -15.14 -1.60 10.05
C LEU A 172 -16.27 -1.83 11.04
N LEU A 173 -16.06 -1.48 12.30
CA LEU A 173 -17.10 -1.18 13.28
C LEU A 173 -17.09 0.34 13.49
N GLY A 174 -18.23 1.03 13.36
CA GLY A 174 -18.33 2.48 13.50
C GLY A 174 -18.73 3.20 12.20
N ASP A 175 -18.50 4.51 12.15
CA ASP A 175 -18.99 5.38 11.06
C ASP A 175 -18.08 5.33 9.82
N PRO A 176 -18.57 4.86 8.65
CA PRO A 176 -17.78 4.88 7.41
C PRO A 176 -17.54 6.29 6.87
N GLU A 177 -18.36 7.28 7.24
CA GLU A 177 -18.24 8.67 6.78
C GLU A 177 -17.26 9.50 7.63
N LEU A 178 -16.73 8.91 8.71
CA LEU A 178 -15.73 9.54 9.57
C LEU A 178 -14.51 10.00 8.77
N ARG A 179 -13.99 11.19 9.10
CA ARG A 179 -12.77 11.76 8.49
C ARG A 179 -11.72 12.03 9.57
N PRO A 180 -11.00 11.00 10.05
CA PRO A 180 -10.16 11.11 11.25
C PRO A 180 -8.95 12.04 11.08
N LEU A 181 -8.53 12.30 9.83
CA LEU A 181 -7.37 13.15 9.52
C LEU A 181 -7.77 14.52 8.96
N ALA A 182 -9.06 14.89 8.97
CA ALA A 182 -9.54 16.17 8.45
C ALA A 182 -8.95 17.38 9.18
N LEU A 183 -8.48 17.21 10.42
CA LEU A 183 -7.93 18.27 11.27
C LEU A 183 -6.44 18.58 11.02
N SER A 184 -5.72 17.76 10.25
CA SER A 184 -4.33 18.08 9.89
C SER A 184 -4.31 19.03 8.68
N GLU A 185 -4.28 20.33 8.94
CA GLU A 185 -4.07 21.36 7.89
C GLU A 185 -2.73 21.17 7.15
N ARG A 186 -1.81 20.40 7.72
CA ARG A 186 -0.49 20.13 7.14
C ARG A 186 -0.63 19.24 5.91
N ARG A 187 -0.89 19.87 4.77
CA ARG A 187 -0.74 19.27 3.44
C ARG A 187 0.68 18.69 3.34
N PRO A 188 0.83 17.49 2.75
CA PRO A 188 2.15 16.95 2.50
C PRO A 188 2.99 17.95 1.69
N LYS A 189 4.22 18.23 2.15
CA LYS A 189 5.12 19.23 1.51
C LYS A 189 5.46 18.87 0.05
N ARG A 190 5.37 17.60 -0.31
CA ARG A 190 5.72 17.09 -1.65
C ARG A 190 4.47 16.56 -2.32
N ALA A 191 4.23 16.98 -3.57
CA ALA A 191 3.14 16.45 -4.37
C ALA A 191 3.32 14.95 -4.64
N GLY A 192 2.23 14.19 -4.51
CA GLY A 192 2.20 12.78 -4.90
C GLY A 192 2.08 12.57 -6.41
N LEU A 193 1.96 11.30 -6.80
CA LEU A 193 1.60 10.92 -8.16
C LEU A 193 0.25 11.52 -8.55
N LYS A 194 0.17 12.07 -9.77
CA LYS A 194 -1.08 12.55 -10.35
C LYS A 194 -1.43 11.73 -11.57
N ALA A 195 -2.71 11.42 -11.73
CA ALA A 195 -3.21 10.78 -12.93
C ALA A 195 -4.46 11.51 -13.40
N ARG A 196 -4.61 11.62 -14.72
CA ARG A 196 -5.78 12.23 -15.36
C ARG A 196 -6.04 11.59 -16.71
N TRP A 197 -7.28 11.65 -17.15
CA TRP A 197 -7.62 11.32 -18.53
C TRP A 197 -7.26 12.46 -19.47
N SER A 198 -6.75 12.09 -20.64
CA SER A 198 -6.39 12.99 -21.74
C SER A 198 -6.85 12.31 -23.03
N LYS A 199 -8.01 12.74 -23.55
CA LYS A 199 -8.72 12.05 -24.64
C LYS A 199 -8.95 10.56 -24.27
N ARG A 200 -8.38 9.64 -25.04
CA ARG A 200 -8.42 8.18 -24.81
C ARG A 200 -7.14 7.65 -24.16
N ARG A 201 -6.49 8.42 -23.28
CA ARG A 201 -5.24 8.01 -22.62
C ARG A 201 -5.26 8.38 -21.15
N LEU A 202 -4.71 7.50 -20.32
CA LEU A 202 -4.40 7.81 -18.94
C LEU A 202 -2.99 8.40 -18.89
N GLU A 203 -2.90 9.68 -18.56
CA GLU A 203 -1.64 10.36 -18.32
C GLU A 203 -1.29 10.27 -16.84
N VAL A 204 -0.14 9.67 -16.53
CA VAL A 204 0.40 9.65 -15.17
C VAL A 204 1.60 10.58 -15.13
N ARG A 205 1.56 11.55 -14.20
CA ARG A 205 2.62 12.51 -13.95
C ARG A 205 3.27 12.17 -12.62
N ALA A 206 4.53 11.77 -12.67
CA ALA A 206 5.33 11.56 -11.48
C ALA A 206 6.11 12.83 -11.10
N PRO A 207 6.26 13.12 -9.80
CA PRO A 207 7.10 14.24 -9.37
C PRO A 207 8.57 13.99 -9.73
N LYS A 208 9.35 15.06 -9.92
CA LYS A 208 10.76 14.96 -10.33
C LYS A 208 11.61 14.15 -9.34
N ARG A 209 11.32 14.28 -8.03
CA ARG A 209 12.08 13.64 -6.95
C ARG A 209 11.30 12.51 -6.31
N ARG A 210 11.98 11.40 -6.07
CA ARG A 210 11.50 10.28 -5.25
C ARG A 210 11.89 10.51 -3.79
N LEU A 211 11.06 9.98 -2.88
CA LEU A 211 11.45 9.77 -1.50
C LEU A 211 12.41 8.59 -1.44
N ARG A 212 13.47 8.73 -0.65
CA ARG A 212 14.35 7.64 -0.27
C ARG A 212 14.23 7.45 1.22
N THR A 213 13.97 6.23 1.65
CA THR A 213 13.95 5.83 3.05
C THR A 213 14.77 4.55 3.18
N GLU A 214 15.64 4.50 4.19
CA GLU A 214 16.51 3.36 4.45
C GLU A 214 16.34 2.98 5.92
N VAL A 215 16.04 1.71 6.17
CA VAL A 215 15.89 1.14 7.51
C VAL A 215 16.61 -0.20 7.51
N ASN A 216 17.69 -0.31 8.28
CA ASN A 216 18.59 -1.46 8.25
C ASN A 216 19.04 -1.76 6.81
N LYS A 217 18.84 -3.00 6.35
CA LYS A 217 19.15 -3.44 4.98
C LYS A 217 18.08 -3.04 3.96
N LEU A 218 16.92 -2.51 4.38
CA LEU A 218 15.80 -2.20 3.48
C LEU A 218 15.94 -0.79 2.90
N VAL A 219 15.92 -0.69 1.57
CA VAL A 219 15.95 0.58 0.84
C VAL A 219 14.66 0.75 0.05
N LEU A 220 13.89 1.77 0.40
CA LEU A 220 12.72 2.18 -0.36
C LEU A 220 13.05 3.43 -1.18
N ARG A 221 12.77 3.37 -2.48
CA ARG A 221 12.67 4.55 -3.33
C ARG A 221 11.25 4.61 -3.87
N ALA A 222 10.49 5.66 -3.59
CA ALA A 222 9.07 5.74 -3.99
C ALA A 222 8.65 7.19 -4.27
N TYR A 223 7.60 7.38 -5.07
CA TYR A 223 6.99 8.69 -5.18
C TYR A 223 6.08 8.94 -3.97
N PRO A 224 5.91 10.19 -3.50
CA PRO A 224 4.94 10.48 -2.45
C PRO A 224 3.54 9.96 -2.82
N GLY A 225 2.79 9.45 -1.84
CA GLY A 225 1.49 8.78 -2.04
C GLY A 225 1.55 7.41 -2.72
N SER A 226 2.74 6.83 -2.93
CA SER A 226 2.86 5.45 -3.39
C SER A 226 2.66 4.47 -2.22
N TYR A 227 2.10 3.32 -2.54
CA TYR A 227 1.97 2.20 -1.64
C TYR A 227 3.25 1.37 -1.72
N THR A 228 3.58 0.68 -0.66
CA THR A 228 4.73 -0.24 -0.64
C THR A 228 4.18 -1.63 -0.46
N ALA A 229 4.46 -2.52 -1.42
CA ALA A 229 4.33 -3.94 -1.15
C ALA A 229 5.62 -4.43 -0.51
N GLY A 230 5.52 -5.46 0.33
CA GLY A 230 6.67 -6.19 0.88
C GLY A 230 7.48 -6.96 -0.18
N MET A 231 7.41 -6.59 -1.46
CA MET A 231 8.27 -7.17 -2.49
C MET A 231 9.68 -6.62 -2.33
N VAL A 232 10.57 -7.49 -1.89
CA VAL A 232 11.98 -7.16 -1.64
C VAL A 232 12.83 -7.76 -2.74
N ARG A 233 13.52 -6.91 -3.49
CA ARG A 233 14.57 -7.30 -4.43
C ARG A 233 15.91 -7.34 -3.69
N ARG A 234 16.54 -8.51 -3.65
CA ARG A 234 17.92 -8.64 -3.15
C ARG A 234 18.88 -8.12 -4.22
N SER A 235 19.84 -7.29 -3.82
CA SER A 235 20.98 -6.95 -4.68
C SER A 235 21.97 -8.11 -4.67
N LYS A 236 22.57 -8.46 -5.82
CA LYS A 236 23.66 -9.46 -5.85
C LYS A 236 24.94 -8.90 -5.23
N GLU A 237 25.20 -7.62 -5.45
CA GLU A 237 26.45 -6.93 -5.06
C GLU A 237 26.39 -6.26 -3.68
N SER A 238 25.23 -6.24 -3.02
CA SER A 238 25.12 -5.59 -1.72
C SER A 238 24.13 -6.29 -0.82
N GLU A 239 24.33 -6.19 0.49
CA GLU A 239 23.35 -6.68 1.46
C GLU A 239 22.03 -5.90 1.44
N ARG A 240 21.98 -4.81 0.66
CA ARG A 240 20.78 -3.97 0.53
C ARG A 240 19.67 -4.72 -0.19
N ARG A 241 18.47 -4.47 0.31
CA ARG A 241 17.21 -5.09 -0.05
C ARG A 241 16.26 -3.99 -0.51
N PHE A 242 16.06 -3.88 -1.81
CA PHE A 242 15.22 -2.84 -2.39
C PHE A 242 13.75 -3.21 -2.29
N VAL A 243 12.95 -2.37 -1.64
CA VAL A 243 11.50 -2.53 -1.58
C VAL A 243 10.89 -1.98 -2.86
N ALA A 244 10.17 -2.83 -3.60
CA ALA A 244 9.49 -2.45 -4.83
C ALA A 244 8.21 -1.67 -4.49
N PRO A 245 8.09 -0.40 -4.92
CA PRO A 245 6.88 0.36 -4.70
C PRO A 245 5.73 -0.15 -5.59
N LEU A 246 4.52 -0.06 -5.05
CA LEU A 246 3.26 -0.20 -5.75
C LEU A 246 2.61 1.17 -5.89
N HIS A 247 2.45 1.62 -7.12
CA HIS A 247 1.84 2.90 -7.41
C HIS A 247 0.35 2.69 -7.68
N LEU A 248 -0.50 2.94 -6.68
CA LEU A 248 -1.95 2.92 -6.84
C LEU A 248 -2.47 4.31 -7.17
N LEU A 249 -3.13 4.42 -8.31
CA LEU A 249 -3.79 5.62 -8.80
C LEU A 249 -5.30 5.36 -8.79
N CYS A 250 -6.07 6.35 -8.37
CA CYS A 250 -7.53 6.36 -8.52
C CYS A 250 -7.87 7.58 -9.37
N VAL A 251 -8.57 7.36 -10.46
CA VAL A 251 -8.90 8.41 -11.43
C VAL A 251 -10.38 8.31 -11.74
N GLU A 252 -11.07 9.44 -11.71
CA GLU A 252 -12.47 9.51 -12.12
C GLU A 252 -12.62 9.02 -13.55
N ARG A 253 -13.65 8.22 -13.82
CA ARG A 253 -13.95 7.68 -15.14
C ARG A 253 -14.44 8.81 -16.04
N PRO A 254 -13.93 8.94 -17.28
CA PRO A 254 -14.50 9.88 -18.24
C PRO A 254 -15.91 9.43 -18.63
N ALA A 255 -16.83 10.38 -18.84
CA ALA A 255 -18.17 10.07 -19.33
C ALA A 255 -18.09 9.27 -20.64
N GLY A 256 -18.78 8.12 -20.70
CA GLY A 256 -18.82 7.22 -21.85
C GLY A 256 -18.37 5.78 -21.58
N ALA A 257 -18.41 4.95 -22.63
CA ALA A 257 -17.87 3.59 -22.58
C ALA A 257 -16.35 3.62 -22.36
N LEU A 258 -15.87 2.92 -21.35
CA LEU A 258 -14.43 2.71 -21.17
C LEU A 258 -13.97 1.66 -22.18
N PRO A 259 -12.96 1.95 -23.02
CA PRO A 259 -12.29 0.89 -23.76
C PRO A 259 -11.65 -0.08 -22.75
N GLN A 260 -11.59 -1.37 -23.06
CA GLN A 260 -10.74 -2.31 -22.31
C GLN A 260 -9.30 -1.78 -22.31
N LEU A 261 -8.80 -1.36 -21.16
CA LEU A 261 -7.41 -0.92 -21.03
C LEU A 261 -6.48 -2.12 -21.24
N ARG A 262 -5.88 -2.26 -22.42
CA ARG A 262 -4.72 -3.14 -22.64
C ARG A 262 -3.44 -2.32 -22.60
N ARG A 263 -2.41 -2.85 -21.94
CA ARG A 263 -1.08 -2.25 -21.94
C ARG A 263 -0.40 -2.60 -23.27
N PRO A 264 0.12 -1.63 -24.04
CA PRO A 264 0.83 -1.95 -25.28
C PRO A 264 2.08 -2.80 -24.99
N GLY A 265 2.14 -4.01 -25.57
CA GLY A 265 3.41 -4.66 -25.91
C GLY A 265 4.23 -5.37 -24.83
N SER A 266 3.70 -5.76 -23.65
CA SER A 266 4.46 -6.65 -22.74
C SER A 266 3.70 -7.90 -22.33
N LYS A 267 4.31 -9.09 -22.56
CA LYS A 267 3.78 -10.40 -22.12
C LYS A 267 3.59 -10.49 -20.60
N ARG A 268 4.31 -9.66 -19.83
CA ARG A 268 4.18 -9.52 -18.37
C ARG A 268 3.97 -8.05 -18.02
N SER A 269 2.72 -7.62 -17.99
CA SER A 269 2.39 -6.26 -17.58
C SER A 269 2.61 -6.08 -16.07
N GLY A 270 3.61 -5.29 -15.67
CA GLY A 270 3.70 -4.74 -14.31
C GLY A 270 2.60 -3.71 -13.98
N THR A 271 1.48 -3.70 -14.71
CA THR A 271 0.36 -2.78 -14.48
C THR A 271 -0.94 -3.55 -14.61
N VAL A 272 -1.84 -3.36 -13.67
CA VAL A 272 -3.21 -3.87 -13.73
C VAL A 272 -4.17 -2.76 -13.35
N LEU A 273 -5.44 -2.98 -13.65
CA LEU A 273 -6.48 -1.98 -13.55
C LEU A 273 -7.81 -2.63 -13.21
N ARG A 274 -8.66 -1.85 -12.55
CA ARG A 274 -9.96 -2.31 -12.10
C ARG A 274 -10.91 -1.12 -12.02
N GLU A 275 -12.14 -1.31 -12.49
CA GLU A 275 -13.19 -0.34 -12.27
C GLU A 275 -13.71 -0.43 -10.83
N SER A 276 -14.05 0.71 -10.25
CA SER A 276 -14.81 0.74 -9.00
C SER A 276 -16.16 0.07 -9.19
N ALA A 277 -16.72 -0.55 -8.15
CA ALA A 277 -18.04 -1.18 -8.21
C ALA A 277 -19.16 -0.21 -8.68
N CYS A 278 -19.05 1.08 -8.38
CA CYS A 278 -20.00 2.10 -8.83
C CYS A 278 -19.74 2.65 -10.25
N GLY A 279 -18.73 2.12 -10.95
CA GLY A 279 -18.32 2.57 -12.28
C GLY A 279 -17.74 3.99 -12.34
N ARG A 280 -17.65 4.74 -11.25
CA ARG A 280 -17.21 6.15 -11.26
C ARG A 280 -15.69 6.35 -11.30
N HIS A 281 -14.92 5.34 -10.90
CA HIS A 281 -13.46 5.44 -10.82
C HIS A 281 -12.79 4.25 -11.51
N VAL A 282 -11.61 4.51 -12.06
CA VAL A 282 -10.66 3.49 -12.51
C VAL A 282 -9.48 3.50 -11.57
N TYR A 283 -9.20 2.34 -10.99
CA TYR A 283 -8.00 2.11 -10.21
C TYR A 283 -6.92 1.52 -11.10
N VAL A 284 -5.70 2.04 -10.98
CA VAL A 284 -4.52 1.54 -11.70
C VAL A 284 -3.44 1.23 -10.68
N LEU A 285 -2.97 -0.01 -10.71
CA LEU A 285 -1.83 -0.46 -9.92
C LEU A 285 -0.64 -0.65 -10.85
N HIS A 286 0.45 0.06 -10.60
CA HIS A 286 1.71 -0.13 -11.29
C HIS A 286 2.80 -0.63 -10.33
N LEU A 287 3.35 -1.81 -10.63
CA LEU A 287 4.54 -2.36 -10.01
C LEU A 287 5.78 -1.93 -10.79
N GLY A 288 6.68 -1.25 -10.09
CA GLY A 288 8.00 -0.97 -10.63
C GLY A 288 8.67 0.21 -9.96
N SER A 289 9.99 0.21 -9.95
CA SER A 289 10.79 1.32 -9.45
C SER A 289 10.87 2.50 -10.44
N ARG A 290 10.44 2.33 -11.69
CA ARG A 290 10.53 3.36 -12.74
C ARG A 290 9.16 3.62 -13.34
N LEU A 291 8.45 4.59 -12.77
CA LEU A 291 7.35 5.25 -13.46
C LEU A 291 7.99 6.42 -14.22
N GLN A 292 8.06 6.36 -15.55
CA GLN A 292 8.65 7.48 -16.30
C GLN A 292 7.91 8.78 -15.92
N PRO A 293 8.61 9.93 -15.79
CA PRO A 293 7.99 11.20 -15.36
C PRO A 293 6.73 11.60 -16.14
N LYS A 294 6.61 11.11 -17.40
CA LYS A 294 5.44 11.24 -18.27
C LYS A 294 4.99 9.88 -18.82
N ALA A 295 4.80 8.89 -17.95
CA ALA A 295 4.24 7.61 -18.37
C ALA A 295 2.84 7.82 -18.98
N ARG A 296 2.65 7.35 -20.20
CA ARG A 296 1.37 7.38 -20.92
C ARG A 296 0.89 5.96 -21.11
N TYR A 297 -0.29 5.66 -20.57
CA TYR A 297 -0.96 4.40 -20.83
C TYR A 297 -1.99 4.66 -21.94
N ARG A 298 -1.86 3.95 -23.06
CA ARG A 298 -2.83 4.01 -24.16
C ARG A 298 -3.98 3.05 -23.86
N LEU A 299 -5.20 3.49 -24.15
CA LEU A 299 -6.36 2.63 -24.32
C LEU A 299 -6.30 2.00 -25.71
N GLU A 300 -6.53 0.70 -25.80
CA GLU A 300 -6.76 0.01 -27.08
C GLU A 300 -8.21 -0.48 -27.06
N GLU A 301 -8.98 -0.21 -28.12
CA GLU A 301 -10.31 -0.82 -28.28
C GLU A 301 -10.09 -2.29 -28.65
N VAL A 302 -10.61 -3.20 -27.81
CA VAL A 302 -10.75 -4.61 -28.20
C VAL A 302 -11.98 -4.67 -29.09
N ARG A 303 -11.74 -4.87 -30.38
CA ARG A 303 -12.79 -5.19 -31.37
C ARG A 303 -13.24 -6.63 -31.20
#